data_AF-E1ZST9-F1
#
_entry.id   AF-E1ZST9-F1
#
_cell.length_a   1.000
_cell.length_b   1.000
_cell.length_c   1.000
_cell.angle_alpha   90.00
_cell.angle_beta   90.00
_cell.angle_gamma   90.00
#
_symmetry.space_group_name_H-M   'P 1'
#
loop_
_entity.id
_entity.type
_entity.pdbx_description
1 polymer ?
#
loop_
_entity_poly.entity_id
_entity_poly.type
_entity_poly.pdbx_seq_one_letter_code
_entity_poly.pdbx_strand_id
1 'polypeptide(L)'
;MIASIKKTTFHREVYEPAEDSFALVDALAAHREAWRQQPPRMCLEVGSGSGYVITSLALLLQQLGVAAQLLATDINQQAAAATAATLAAHQVRRADIVVCDLASALPPVEGLVDVLVFNPPYVPTPDEEVSRGGLAAAWAGGACGRRVIDRLLPLVPCLLSAQGEMFMVAVHENQPEELMRQMEAAGLEARVALRRKADEEQLTILHFRRRPEAAHRDREPVGRGSELRDWLQHPPDGCRLVQYDDLKTWVIELQGPESPCQPQLYIGQSYHLRILFSERYPLEPPEVTFVPPSPVHPHIYSNGHICLDILYDGHNGGWSPALTINKVALSLRSMLASNTDRRRPPGDADYCARMRGRSPKETRWIFEDSTV
;
A
#
# COMPACT_ATOMS: atom_id res chain seq x y z
N MET A 1 -32.83 5.39 14.67
CA MET A 1 -32.55 3.99 15.07
C MET A 1 -31.75 3.39 13.94
N ILE A 2 -30.50 3.00 14.19
CA ILE A 2 -29.70 2.26 13.20
C ILE A 2 -30.50 1.01 12.82
N ALA A 3 -30.48 0.63 11.54
CA ALA A 3 -31.14 -0.58 11.10
C ALA A 3 -30.52 -1.75 11.88
N SER A 4 -31.23 -2.26 12.89
CA SER A 4 -30.87 -3.51 13.55
C SER A 4 -30.73 -4.55 12.44
N ILE A 5 -29.52 -5.05 12.22
CA ILE A 5 -29.28 -6.19 11.33
C ILE A 5 -29.95 -7.38 12.01
N LYS A 6 -31.14 -7.73 11.53
CA LYS A 6 -31.97 -8.78 12.13
C LYS A 6 -31.51 -10.19 11.76
N LYS A 7 -30.57 -10.31 10.82
CA LYS A 7 -30.12 -11.58 10.23
C LYS A 7 -28.63 -11.57 9.91
N THR A 8 -27.78 -11.87 10.88
CA THR A 8 -26.41 -12.31 10.59
C THR A 8 -26.39 -13.82 10.37
N THR A 9 -25.56 -14.29 9.44
CA THR A 9 -25.36 -15.73 9.27
C THR A 9 -24.41 -16.24 10.34
N PHE A 10 -24.88 -17.19 11.14
CA PHE A 10 -24.07 -17.86 12.14
C PHE A 10 -23.22 -18.97 11.53
N HIS A 11 -21.94 -19.01 11.90
CA HIS A 11 -21.05 -20.14 11.66
C HIS A 11 -20.13 -20.29 12.87
N ARG A 12 -19.83 -21.53 13.28
CA ARG A 12 -19.03 -21.82 14.50
C ARG A 12 -17.62 -21.23 14.49
N GLU A 13 -17.13 -20.91 13.30
CA GLU A 13 -15.78 -20.37 13.07
C GLU A 13 -15.79 -18.87 12.70
N VAL A 14 -16.93 -18.20 12.85
CA VAL A 14 -17.11 -16.78 12.50
C VAL A 14 -17.49 -16.00 13.75
N TYR A 15 -16.85 -14.84 13.92
CA TYR A 15 -17.13 -13.95 15.05
C TYR A 15 -18.56 -13.42 15.01
N GLU A 16 -19.30 -13.66 16.07
CA GLU A 16 -20.63 -13.08 16.26
C GLU A 16 -20.52 -11.60 16.66
N PRO A 17 -21.39 -10.71 16.16
CA PRO A 17 -21.38 -9.32 16.57
C PRO A 17 -21.58 -9.17 18.08
N ALA A 18 -20.67 -8.44 18.73
CA ALA A 18 -20.73 -8.14 20.14
C ALA A 18 -20.67 -6.61 20.38
N GLU A 19 -20.45 -6.21 21.63
CA GLU A 19 -20.43 -4.79 22.04
C GLU A 19 -19.41 -3.94 21.27
N ASP A 20 -18.29 -4.53 20.84
CA ASP A 20 -17.29 -3.88 19.99
C ASP A 20 -17.83 -3.52 18.59
N SER A 21 -18.54 -4.47 17.97
CA SER A 21 -19.19 -4.33 16.68
C SER A 21 -20.30 -3.28 16.75
N PHE A 22 -21.07 -3.28 17.84
CA PHE A 22 -22.12 -2.30 18.07
C PHE A 22 -21.55 -0.89 18.33
N ALA A 23 -20.51 -0.79 19.15
CA ALA A 23 -19.83 0.48 19.43
C ALA A 23 -19.22 1.10 18.16
N LEU A 24 -18.64 0.27 17.28
CA LEU A 24 -18.10 0.69 16.00
C LEU A 24 -19.20 1.21 15.07
N VAL A 25 -20.33 0.50 14.95
CA VAL A 25 -21.47 0.93 14.14
C VAL A 25 -22.11 2.22 14.67
N ASP A 26 -22.17 2.41 16.00
CA ASP A 26 -22.64 3.66 16.60
C ASP A 26 -21.72 4.84 16.28
N ALA A 27 -20.39 4.62 16.28
CA ALA A 27 -19.43 5.64 15.86
C ALA A 27 -19.59 6.00 14.38
N LEU A 28 -19.78 5.02 13.49
CA LEU A 28 -20.07 5.25 12.07
C LEU A 28 -21.38 6.04 11.88
N ALA A 29 -22.44 5.69 12.61
CA ALA A 29 -23.73 6.38 12.51
C ALA A 29 -23.68 7.84 12.99
N ALA A 30 -22.76 8.18 13.90
CA ALA A 30 -22.53 9.55 14.31
C ALA A 30 -21.96 10.43 13.16
N HIS A 31 -21.31 9.84 12.16
CA HIS A 31 -20.73 10.54 11.01
C HIS A 31 -21.71 10.77 9.84
N ARG A 32 -22.98 10.36 9.98
CA ARG A 32 -23.99 10.47 8.92
C ARG A 32 -24.10 11.86 8.28
N GLU A 33 -23.99 12.93 9.07
CA GLU A 33 -24.15 14.31 8.57
C GLU A 33 -22.92 14.74 7.76
N ALA A 34 -21.73 14.28 8.15
CA ALA A 34 -20.51 14.52 7.37
C ALA A 34 -20.59 13.83 6.00
N TRP A 35 -21.07 12.58 5.95
CA TRP A 35 -21.24 11.84 4.69
C TRP A 35 -22.37 12.37 3.80
N ARG A 36 -23.35 13.09 4.35
CA ARG A 36 -24.29 13.84 3.51
C ARG A 36 -23.63 14.99 2.77
N GLN A 37 -22.66 15.65 3.41
CA GLN A 37 -21.95 16.79 2.82
C GLN A 37 -20.83 16.33 1.88
N GLN A 38 -20.12 15.27 2.27
CA GLN A 38 -19.01 14.68 1.53
C GLN A 38 -19.24 13.17 1.40
N PRO A 39 -20.00 12.72 0.38
CA PRO A 39 -20.38 11.33 0.26
C PRO A 39 -19.18 10.44 -0.09
N PRO A 40 -18.94 9.35 0.66
CA PRO A 40 -17.90 8.39 0.31
C PRO A 40 -18.28 7.64 -0.97
N ARG A 41 -17.28 7.38 -1.82
CA ARG A 41 -17.39 6.63 -3.07
C ARG A 41 -16.90 5.20 -2.91
N MET A 42 -15.93 4.95 -2.02
CA MET A 42 -15.42 3.62 -1.73
C MET A 42 -15.25 3.40 -0.23
N CYS A 43 -15.82 2.30 0.27
CA CYS A 43 -15.66 1.87 1.65
C CYS A 43 -15.01 0.49 1.70
N LEU A 44 -14.08 0.31 2.64
CA LEU A 44 -13.37 -0.94 2.88
C LEU A 44 -13.56 -1.36 4.33
N GLU A 45 -14.03 -2.59 4.57
CA GLU A 45 -13.89 -3.26 5.86
C GLU A 45 -12.76 -4.30 5.78
N VAL A 46 -11.83 -4.25 6.75
CA VAL A 46 -10.81 -5.29 6.94
C VAL A 46 -11.24 -6.19 8.10
N GLY A 47 -11.22 -7.50 7.91
CA GLY A 47 -11.67 -8.47 8.92
C GLY A 47 -13.18 -8.45 9.12
N SER A 48 -13.94 -8.71 8.06
CA SER A 48 -15.40 -8.49 8.06
C SER A 48 -16.20 -9.44 8.95
N GLY A 49 -15.65 -10.60 9.33
CA GLY A 49 -16.30 -11.54 10.24
C GLY A 49 -17.69 -11.98 9.74
N SER A 50 -18.72 -11.71 10.55
CA SER A 50 -20.12 -12.00 10.18
C SER A 50 -20.70 -11.05 9.10
N GLY A 51 -19.97 -10.01 8.72
CA GLY A 51 -20.38 -8.95 7.81
C GLY A 51 -21.31 -7.92 8.43
N TYR A 52 -21.47 -7.92 9.75
CA TYR A 52 -22.36 -7.02 10.46
C TYR A 52 -22.01 -5.54 10.24
N VAL A 53 -20.73 -5.18 10.32
CA VAL A 53 -20.32 -3.77 10.25
C VAL A 53 -20.38 -3.25 8.81
N ILE A 54 -19.83 -3.94 7.80
CA ILE A 54 -19.96 -3.52 6.40
C ILE A 54 -21.43 -3.46 5.95
N THR A 55 -22.27 -4.41 6.40
CA THR A 55 -23.70 -4.38 6.08
C THR A 55 -24.40 -3.19 6.77
N SER A 56 -24.01 -2.86 8.01
CA SER A 56 -24.58 -1.72 8.73
C SER A 56 -24.18 -0.40 8.06
N LEU A 57 -22.91 -0.28 7.64
CA LEU A 57 -22.42 0.84 6.86
C LEU A 57 -23.17 0.96 5.52
N ALA A 58 -23.36 -0.15 4.81
CA ALA A 58 -24.13 -0.19 3.56
C ALA A 58 -25.55 0.35 3.72
N LEU A 59 -26.27 -0.12 4.74
CA LEU A 59 -27.64 0.30 5.03
C LEU A 59 -27.71 1.78 5.43
N LEU A 60 -26.72 2.24 6.20
CA LEU A 60 -26.60 3.66 6.56
C LEU A 60 -26.39 4.52 5.30
N LEU A 61 -25.47 4.16 4.41
CA LEU A 61 -25.23 4.88 3.16
C LEU A 61 -26.45 4.88 2.23
N GLN A 62 -27.17 3.75 2.14
CA GLN A 62 -28.43 3.66 1.39
C GLN A 62 -29.50 4.61 1.95
N GLN A 63 -29.65 4.71 3.27
CA GLN A 63 -30.56 5.67 3.91
C GLN A 63 -30.19 7.13 3.61
N LEU A 64 -28.91 7.40 3.37
CA LEU A 64 -28.42 8.72 2.98
C LEU A 64 -28.52 8.97 1.46
N GLY A 65 -28.90 7.97 0.66
CA GLY A 65 -28.90 8.06 -0.81
C GLY A 65 -27.49 8.06 -1.43
N VAL A 66 -26.48 7.61 -0.68
CA VAL A 66 -25.08 7.57 -1.12
C VAL A 66 -24.81 6.25 -1.84
N ALA A 67 -24.30 6.35 -3.07
CA ALA A 67 -23.88 5.20 -3.86
C ALA A 67 -22.36 4.97 -3.73
N ALA A 68 -21.96 4.22 -2.71
CA ALA A 68 -20.57 3.79 -2.53
C ALA A 68 -20.34 2.36 -3.06
N GLN A 69 -19.14 2.10 -3.56
CA GLN A 69 -18.60 0.76 -3.76
C GLN A 69 -18.14 0.22 -2.40
N LEU A 70 -18.60 -0.97 -2.03
CA LEU A 70 -18.19 -1.63 -0.80
C LEU A 70 -17.18 -2.73 -1.10
N LEU A 71 -16.18 -2.85 -0.24
CA LEU A 71 -15.18 -3.90 -0.28
C LEU A 71 -15.02 -4.45 1.13
N ALA A 72 -14.98 -5.77 1.25
CA ALA A 72 -14.77 -6.45 2.53
C ALA A 72 -13.68 -7.50 2.37
N THR A 73 -12.75 -7.56 3.32
CA THR A 73 -11.74 -8.61 3.37
C THR A 73 -11.86 -9.43 4.63
N ASP A 74 -11.57 -10.71 4.52
CA ASP A 74 -11.34 -11.56 5.68
C ASP A 74 -10.33 -12.65 5.33
N ILE A 75 -9.49 -13.05 6.27
CA ILE A 75 -8.54 -14.15 6.07
C ILE A 75 -9.28 -15.50 6.13
N ASN A 76 -10.41 -15.56 6.83
CA ASN A 76 -11.22 -16.76 6.99
C ASN A 76 -12.28 -16.85 5.87
N GLN A 77 -12.19 -17.92 5.07
CA GLN A 77 -13.14 -18.20 3.99
C GLN A 77 -14.60 -18.29 4.48
N GLN A 78 -14.84 -18.80 5.69
CA GLN A 78 -16.19 -18.88 6.26
C GLN A 78 -16.73 -17.52 6.67
N ALA A 79 -15.87 -16.60 7.12
CA ALA A 79 -16.25 -15.23 7.43
C ALA A 79 -16.59 -14.44 6.15
N ALA A 80 -15.81 -14.61 5.08
CA ALA A 80 -16.15 -14.06 3.78
C ALA A 80 -17.51 -14.59 3.27
N ALA A 81 -17.78 -15.89 3.40
CA ALA A 81 -19.06 -16.48 3.04
C ALA A 81 -20.23 -15.96 3.91
N ALA A 82 -20.03 -15.84 5.23
CA ALA A 82 -21.02 -15.27 6.15
C ALA A 82 -21.30 -13.79 5.81
N THR A 83 -20.27 -13.03 5.49
CA THR A 83 -20.38 -11.63 5.05
C THR A 83 -21.22 -11.53 3.77
N ALA A 84 -20.95 -12.38 2.77
CA ALA A 84 -21.75 -12.45 1.54
C ALA A 84 -23.24 -12.74 1.83
N ALA A 85 -23.51 -13.70 2.71
CA ALA A 85 -24.86 -14.09 3.09
C ALA A 85 -25.59 -12.97 3.86
N THR A 86 -24.92 -12.30 4.79
CA THR A 86 -25.46 -11.16 5.55
C THR A 86 -25.81 -10.00 4.61
N LEU A 87 -24.91 -9.63 3.69
CA LEU A 87 -25.16 -8.58 2.68
C LEU A 87 -26.36 -8.93 1.78
N ALA A 88 -26.42 -10.17 1.28
CA ALA A 88 -27.50 -10.65 0.43
C ALA A 88 -28.86 -10.63 1.16
N ALA A 89 -28.89 -11.06 2.43
CA ALA A 89 -30.10 -11.04 3.27
C ALA A 89 -30.66 -9.63 3.48
N HIS A 90 -29.81 -8.60 3.36
CA HIS A 90 -30.18 -7.18 3.48
C HIS A 90 -30.24 -6.46 2.13
N GLN A 91 -30.23 -7.22 1.02
CA GLN A 91 -30.37 -6.69 -0.35
C GLN A 91 -29.26 -5.70 -0.74
N VAL A 92 -28.08 -5.80 -0.13
CA VAL A 92 -26.89 -5.03 -0.52
C VAL A 92 -26.22 -5.76 -1.69
N ARG A 93 -26.25 -5.16 -2.88
CA ARG A 93 -25.77 -5.79 -4.14
C ARG A 93 -24.44 -5.27 -4.66
N ARG A 94 -23.92 -4.17 -4.11
CA ARG A 94 -22.68 -3.51 -4.55
C ARG A 94 -21.59 -3.69 -3.50
N ALA A 95 -21.17 -4.94 -3.30
CA ALA A 95 -20.12 -5.27 -2.37
C ALA A 95 -19.26 -6.40 -2.95
N ASP A 96 -17.96 -6.18 -2.99
CA ASP A 96 -16.97 -7.19 -3.34
C ASP A 96 -16.37 -7.76 -2.06
N ILE A 97 -16.25 -9.08 -1.98
CA ILE A 97 -15.72 -9.77 -0.80
C ILE A 97 -14.51 -10.58 -1.23
N VAL A 98 -13.37 -10.36 -0.57
CA VAL A 98 -12.09 -10.94 -0.94
C VAL A 98 -11.52 -11.71 0.24
N VAL A 99 -11.20 -12.99 0.03
CA VAL A 99 -10.48 -13.78 1.03
C VAL A 99 -8.99 -13.45 0.92
N CYS A 100 -8.46 -12.70 1.88
CA CYS A 100 -7.04 -12.34 1.89
C CYS A 100 -6.54 -11.92 3.28
N ASP A 101 -5.22 -11.91 3.46
CA ASP A 101 -4.58 -11.36 4.65
C ASP A 101 -4.58 -9.82 4.58
N LEU A 102 -5.32 -9.18 5.49
CA LEU A 102 -5.52 -7.74 5.56
C LEU A 102 -6.05 -7.15 4.24
N ALA A 103 -5.16 -6.54 3.45
CA ALA A 103 -5.46 -5.88 2.17
C ALA A 103 -4.61 -6.45 1.02
N SER A 104 -3.90 -7.55 1.24
CA SER A 104 -2.82 -8.03 0.35
C SER A 104 -3.28 -8.48 -1.04
N ALA A 105 -4.53 -8.91 -1.19
CA ALA A 105 -5.09 -9.34 -2.48
C ALA A 105 -6.17 -8.39 -3.02
N LEU A 106 -6.27 -7.17 -2.45
CA LEU A 106 -7.19 -6.18 -2.99
C LEU A 106 -6.71 -5.70 -4.36
N PRO A 107 -7.64 -5.34 -5.27
CA PRO A 107 -7.28 -4.60 -6.47
C PRO A 107 -6.59 -3.28 -6.09
N PRO A 108 -5.97 -2.54 -7.04
CA PRO A 108 -5.32 -1.27 -6.75
C PRO A 108 -6.31 -0.24 -6.18
N VAL A 109 -6.42 -0.17 -4.85
CA VAL A 109 -7.29 0.74 -4.09
C VAL A 109 -6.51 1.84 -3.38
N GLU A 110 -5.22 1.97 -3.68
CA GLU A 110 -4.35 3.01 -3.14
C GLU A 110 -4.92 4.40 -3.46
N GLY A 111 -5.09 5.23 -2.43
CA GLY A 111 -5.65 6.57 -2.56
C GLY A 111 -7.14 6.61 -2.91
N LEU A 112 -7.86 5.48 -2.87
CA LEU A 112 -9.27 5.41 -3.26
C LEU A 112 -10.23 5.20 -2.10
N VAL A 113 -9.77 4.70 -0.95
CA VAL A 113 -10.65 4.34 0.18
C VAL A 113 -11.10 5.58 0.94
N ASP A 114 -12.38 5.94 0.83
CA ASP A 114 -12.94 7.09 1.55
C ASP A 114 -13.29 6.75 3.00
N VAL A 115 -13.76 5.52 3.27
CA VAL A 115 -14.05 5.03 4.63
C VAL A 115 -13.41 3.65 4.80
N LEU A 116 -12.41 3.55 5.68
CA LEU A 116 -11.83 2.29 6.11
C LEU A 116 -12.38 1.91 7.49
N VAL A 117 -12.80 0.67 7.66
CA VAL A 117 -13.31 0.16 8.93
C VAL A 117 -12.50 -1.07 9.33
N PHE A 118 -12.09 -1.13 10.59
CA PHE A 118 -11.32 -2.24 11.10
C PHE A 118 -11.71 -2.59 12.54
N ASN A 119 -12.27 -3.78 12.74
CA ASN A 119 -12.39 -4.38 14.07
C ASN A 119 -11.31 -5.47 14.22
N PRO A 120 -10.10 -5.13 14.72
CA PRO A 120 -8.98 -6.07 14.78
C PRO A 120 -9.23 -7.23 15.76
N PRO A 121 -8.47 -8.33 15.66
CA PRO A 121 -8.22 -9.19 16.81
C PRO A 121 -7.35 -8.43 17.83
N TYR A 122 -7.99 -7.78 18.80
CA TYR A 122 -7.35 -6.85 19.74
C TYR A 122 -7.05 -7.44 21.13
N VAL A 123 -7.44 -8.68 21.41
CA VAL A 123 -7.26 -9.28 22.74
C VAL A 123 -5.80 -9.71 22.90
N PRO A 124 -5.10 -9.28 23.97
CA PRO A 124 -3.75 -9.75 24.26
C PRO A 124 -3.74 -11.26 24.47
N THR A 125 -2.95 -11.96 23.67
CA THR A 125 -2.83 -13.43 23.74
C THR A 125 -1.35 -13.82 23.62
N PRO A 126 -0.94 -14.97 24.18
CA PRO A 126 0.39 -15.51 23.91
C PRO A 126 0.59 -15.71 22.40
N ASP A 127 1.79 -15.39 21.90
CA ASP A 127 2.08 -15.40 20.44
C ASP A 127 1.84 -16.76 19.76
N GLU A 128 1.90 -17.84 20.55
CA GLU A 128 1.63 -19.22 20.14
C GLU A 128 0.16 -19.46 19.76
N GLU A 129 -0.78 -18.69 20.31
CA GLU A 129 -2.22 -18.82 20.04
C GLU A 129 -2.65 -18.07 18.77
N VAL A 130 -1.94 -17.00 18.40
CA VAL A 130 -2.21 -16.24 17.17
C VAL A 130 -2.01 -17.10 15.90
N SER A 131 -1.12 -18.10 15.98
CA SER A 131 -0.73 -18.93 14.82
C SER A 131 -1.61 -20.17 14.64
N ARG A 132 -2.53 -20.48 15.58
CA ARG A 132 -3.27 -21.75 15.60
C ARG A 132 -4.49 -21.81 14.67
N GLY A 133 -4.88 -20.69 14.05
CA GLY A 133 -6.04 -20.62 13.15
C GLY A 133 -7.38 -20.90 13.85
N GLY A 134 -8.49 -20.83 13.09
CA GLY A 134 -9.85 -21.02 13.63
C GLY A 134 -10.45 -19.78 14.30
N LEU A 135 -11.51 -19.97 15.12
CA LEU A 135 -12.25 -18.87 15.76
C LEU A 135 -11.35 -17.97 16.63
N ALA A 136 -10.32 -18.54 17.26
CA ALA A 136 -9.39 -17.79 18.10
C ALA A 136 -8.66 -16.68 17.34
N ALA A 137 -8.46 -16.83 16.02
CA ALA A 137 -7.84 -15.80 15.19
C ALA A 137 -8.69 -14.53 15.07
N ALA A 138 -9.99 -14.59 15.39
CA ALA A 138 -10.87 -13.42 15.38
C ALA A 138 -10.62 -12.46 16.54
N TRP A 139 -10.02 -12.92 17.65
CA TRP A 139 -9.71 -12.06 18.80
C TRP A 139 -8.23 -12.02 19.18
N ALA A 140 -7.43 -13.04 18.84
CA ALA A 140 -6.03 -13.18 19.27
C ALA A 140 -5.09 -12.16 18.60
N GLY A 141 -4.70 -11.13 19.35
CA GLY A 141 -3.86 -10.03 18.88
C GLY A 141 -2.38 -10.11 19.23
N GLY A 142 -1.91 -11.15 19.94
CA GLY A 142 -0.50 -11.28 20.36
C GLY A 142 -0.12 -10.34 21.50
N ALA A 143 1.17 -10.01 21.64
CA ALA A 143 1.64 -9.05 22.63
C ALA A 143 0.88 -7.71 22.57
N CYS A 144 0.30 -7.29 23.70
CA CYS A 144 -0.57 -6.10 23.82
C CYS A 144 -1.78 -6.09 22.86
N GLY A 145 -2.12 -7.22 22.23
CA GLY A 145 -3.23 -7.30 21.27
C GLY A 145 -2.99 -6.53 19.96
N ARG A 146 -1.73 -6.21 19.63
CA ARG A 146 -1.41 -5.26 18.55
C ARG A 146 -0.81 -5.87 17.29
N ARG A 147 -0.49 -7.16 17.27
CA ARG A 147 0.26 -7.77 16.16
C ARG A 147 -0.39 -7.56 14.80
N VAL A 148 -1.71 -7.65 14.71
CA VAL A 148 -2.45 -7.44 13.46
C VAL A 148 -2.64 -5.94 13.18
N ILE A 149 -2.85 -5.14 14.23
CA ILE A 149 -2.96 -3.68 14.15
C ILE A 149 -1.68 -3.08 13.56
N ASP A 150 -0.51 -3.45 14.09
CA ASP A 150 0.80 -2.94 13.68
C ASP A 150 1.18 -3.32 12.25
N ARG A 151 0.55 -4.37 11.68
CA ARG A 151 0.69 -4.73 10.26
C ARG A 151 -0.18 -3.88 9.34
N LEU A 152 -1.39 -3.50 9.78
CA LEU A 152 -2.31 -2.72 8.96
C LEU A 152 -2.01 -1.21 9.00
N LEU A 153 -1.77 -0.64 10.18
CA LEU A 153 -1.65 0.81 10.35
C LEU A 153 -0.62 1.47 9.40
N PRO A 154 0.56 0.88 9.13
CA PRO A 154 1.51 1.44 8.16
C PRO A 154 0.97 1.55 6.73
N LEU A 155 -0.03 0.75 6.35
CA LEU A 155 -0.64 0.72 5.01
C LEU A 155 -1.77 1.76 4.86
N VAL A 156 -2.41 2.14 5.97
CA VAL A 156 -3.59 3.03 5.98
C VAL A 156 -3.35 4.36 5.26
N PRO A 157 -2.22 5.08 5.46
CA PRO A 157 -1.97 6.33 4.74
C PRO A 157 -1.90 6.17 3.21
N CYS A 158 -1.60 4.98 2.71
CA CYS A 158 -1.58 4.69 1.27
C CYS A 158 -2.96 4.29 0.74
N LEU A 159 -3.77 3.62 1.57
CA LEU A 159 -5.13 3.18 1.19
C LEU A 159 -6.11 4.34 1.13
N LEU A 160 -6.05 5.26 2.10
CA LEU A 160 -7.05 6.33 2.24
C LEU A 160 -7.02 7.32 1.08
N SER A 161 -8.20 7.74 0.61
CA SER A 161 -8.35 8.83 -0.35
C SER A 161 -8.00 10.19 0.27
N ALA A 162 -7.97 11.26 -0.54
CA ALA A 162 -7.70 12.62 -0.05
C ALA A 162 -8.65 13.08 1.07
N GLN A 163 -9.89 12.58 1.08
CA GLN A 163 -10.90 12.82 2.12
C GLN A 163 -11.06 11.64 3.09
N GLY A 164 -10.19 10.63 2.96
CA GLY A 164 -10.35 9.34 3.60
C GLY A 164 -10.27 9.40 5.12
N GLU A 165 -11.12 8.59 5.75
CA GLU A 165 -11.15 8.37 7.19
C GLU A 165 -11.13 6.88 7.51
N MET A 166 -10.66 6.55 8.72
CA MET A 166 -10.61 5.20 9.25
C MET A 166 -11.25 5.16 10.64
N PHE A 167 -12.02 4.11 10.90
CA PHE A 167 -12.54 3.79 12.23
C PHE A 167 -11.98 2.44 12.69
N MET A 168 -11.49 2.40 13.91
CA MET A 168 -10.88 1.20 14.48
C MET A 168 -11.27 0.99 15.94
N VAL A 169 -11.56 -0.25 16.30
CA VAL A 169 -11.75 -0.65 17.71
C VAL A 169 -10.39 -0.83 18.38
N ALA A 170 -10.27 -0.38 19.62
CA ALA A 170 -9.14 -0.64 20.50
C ALA A 170 -9.60 -0.77 21.95
N VAL A 171 -8.87 -1.56 22.75
CA VAL A 171 -8.97 -1.63 24.21
C VAL A 171 -7.79 -0.91 24.87
N HIS A 172 -7.82 -0.77 26.20
CA HIS A 172 -6.76 -0.07 26.95
C HIS A 172 -5.38 -0.71 26.73
N GLU A 173 -5.33 -2.03 26.69
CA GLU A 173 -4.13 -2.86 26.50
C GLU A 173 -3.46 -2.61 25.15
N ASN A 174 -4.20 -2.16 24.14
CA ASN A 174 -3.65 -1.82 22.83
C ASN A 174 -2.93 -0.45 22.82
N GLN A 175 -2.86 0.26 23.95
CA GLN A 175 -2.16 1.55 24.06
C GLN A 175 -2.64 2.57 23.01
N PRO A 176 -3.93 2.94 23.02
CA PRO A 176 -4.54 3.77 21.98
C PRO A 176 -3.83 5.11 21.75
N GLU A 177 -3.26 5.72 22.79
CA GLU A 177 -2.49 6.95 22.67
C GLU A 177 -1.22 6.78 21.81
N GLU A 178 -0.59 5.60 21.85
CA GLU A 178 0.56 5.29 21.00
C GLU A 178 0.14 5.06 19.54
N LEU A 179 -0.94 4.30 19.31
CA LEU A 179 -1.51 4.10 17.98
C LEU A 179 -1.89 5.44 17.33
N MET A 180 -2.48 6.35 18.12
CA MET A 180 -2.80 7.70 17.67
C MET A 180 -1.53 8.48 17.28
N ARG A 181 -0.49 8.47 18.11
CA ARG A 181 0.80 9.13 17.78
C ARG A 181 1.44 8.57 16.52
N GLN A 182 1.38 7.26 16.31
CA GLN A 182 1.88 6.62 15.09
C GLN A 182 1.15 7.13 13.85
N MET A 183 -0.18 7.22 13.91
CA MET A 183 -1.01 7.71 12.80
C MET A 183 -0.82 9.21 12.56
N GLU A 184 -0.61 10.00 13.61
CA GLU A 184 -0.25 11.42 13.51
C GLU A 184 1.11 11.62 12.85
N ALA A 185 2.11 10.82 13.21
CA ALA A 185 3.43 10.81 12.57
C ALA A 185 3.33 10.42 11.08
N ALA A 186 2.35 9.58 10.72
CA ALA A 186 2.05 9.22 9.33
C ALA A 186 1.25 10.30 8.55
N GLY A 187 0.95 11.44 9.18
CA GLY A 187 0.29 12.59 8.55
C GLY A 187 -1.24 12.59 8.65
N LEU A 188 -1.81 11.78 9.54
CA LEU A 188 -3.26 11.78 9.80
C LEU A 188 -3.59 12.68 11.01
N GLU A 189 -4.84 13.11 11.08
CA GLU A 189 -5.47 13.54 12.33
C GLU A 189 -5.94 12.30 13.07
N ALA A 190 -5.71 12.23 14.38
CA ALA A 190 -6.18 11.13 15.22
C ALA A 190 -7.05 11.67 16.35
N ARG A 191 -8.21 11.07 16.57
CA ARG A 191 -9.06 11.37 17.72
C ARG A 191 -9.81 10.13 18.20
N VAL A 192 -10.31 10.19 19.42
CA VAL A 192 -11.27 9.22 19.93
C VAL A 192 -12.66 9.61 19.42
N ALA A 193 -13.31 8.73 18.65
CA ALA A 193 -14.68 8.95 18.20
C ALA A 193 -15.71 8.57 19.25
N LEU A 194 -15.48 7.47 19.98
CA LEU A 194 -16.40 6.95 20.98
C LEU A 194 -15.63 6.17 22.04
N ARG A 195 -16.09 6.24 23.30
CA ARG A 195 -15.68 5.34 24.38
C ARG A 195 -16.93 4.66 24.92
N ARG A 196 -16.86 3.35 25.11
CA ARG A 196 -17.93 2.55 25.71
C ARG A 196 -17.34 1.62 26.75
N LYS A 197 -18.00 1.54 27.90
CA LYS A 197 -17.71 0.50 28.89
C LYS A 197 -18.52 -0.72 28.52
N ALA A 198 -17.86 -1.86 28.34
CA ALA A 198 -18.47 -3.16 28.08
C ALA A 198 -17.91 -4.15 29.10
N ASP A 199 -18.76 -4.62 30.01
CA ASP A 199 -18.39 -5.49 31.14
C ASP A 199 -17.17 -4.97 31.93
N GLU A 200 -16.02 -5.66 31.82
CA GLU A 200 -14.76 -5.35 32.49
C GLU A 200 -13.77 -4.56 31.61
N GLU A 201 -14.11 -4.31 30.34
CA GLU A 201 -13.24 -3.65 29.37
C GLU A 201 -13.74 -2.25 28.98
N GLN A 202 -12.81 -1.37 28.62
CA GLN A 202 -13.11 -0.05 28.08
C GLN A 202 -12.80 -0.02 26.58
N LEU A 203 -13.84 -0.20 25.78
CA LEU A 203 -13.79 -0.09 24.33
C LEU A 203 -13.60 1.37 23.91
N THR A 204 -12.65 1.61 23.02
CA THR A 204 -12.34 2.91 22.44
C THR A 204 -12.39 2.78 20.92
N ILE A 205 -13.26 3.56 20.28
CA ILE A 205 -13.26 3.70 18.82
C ILE A 205 -12.33 4.85 18.45
N LEU A 206 -11.22 4.50 17.84
CA LEU A 206 -10.27 5.44 17.25
C LEU A 206 -10.76 5.86 15.88
N HIS A 207 -10.60 7.14 15.58
CA HIS A 207 -10.93 7.73 14.30
C HIS A 207 -9.73 8.50 13.77
N PHE A 208 -9.25 8.06 12.62
CA PHE A 208 -8.16 8.69 11.90
C PHE A 208 -8.70 9.33 10.63
N ARG A 209 -8.24 10.52 10.28
CA ARG A 209 -8.67 11.20 9.06
C ARG A 209 -7.49 11.85 8.38
N ARG A 210 -7.48 11.91 7.05
CA ARG A 210 -6.56 12.83 6.38
C ARG A 210 -6.81 14.25 6.88
N ARG A 211 -5.74 14.92 7.31
CA ARG A 211 -5.85 16.33 7.69
C ARG A 211 -6.41 17.09 6.50
N PRO A 212 -7.43 17.93 6.69
CA PRO A 212 -7.80 18.90 5.67
C PRO A 212 -6.60 19.83 5.51
N GLU A 213 -5.73 19.55 4.55
CA GLU A 213 -4.70 20.52 4.19
C GLU A 213 -5.43 21.77 3.70
N ALA A 214 -5.05 22.94 4.23
CA ALA A 214 -5.46 24.22 3.67
C ALA A 214 -5.33 24.12 2.15
N ALA A 215 -6.41 24.43 1.42
CA ALA A 215 -6.53 24.29 -0.02
C ALA A 215 -5.17 24.46 -0.72
N HIS A 216 -4.74 23.40 -1.40
CA HIS A 216 -3.40 23.14 -1.98
C HIS A 216 -2.34 22.53 -1.06
N ARG A 217 -2.40 21.19 -0.94
CA ARG A 217 -1.35 20.31 -1.48
C ARG A 217 -1.93 18.92 -1.68
N ASP A 218 -2.11 18.55 -2.94
CA ASP A 218 -2.49 17.19 -3.28
C ASP A 218 -1.36 16.23 -2.85
N ARG A 219 -1.64 15.35 -1.89
CA ARG A 219 -1.07 13.99 -1.95
C ARG A 219 -1.86 13.23 -3.02
N GLU A 220 -1.48 13.53 -4.26
CA GLU A 220 -1.79 12.72 -5.44
C GLU A 220 -1.29 11.28 -5.24
N PRO A 221 -1.86 10.29 -5.96
CA PRO A 221 -1.22 8.97 -6.08
C PRO A 221 0.24 9.16 -6.48
N VAL A 222 1.12 8.19 -6.22
CA VAL A 222 2.52 8.23 -6.70
C VAL A 222 2.50 8.53 -8.20
N GLY A 223 2.69 9.79 -8.50
CA GLY A 223 2.51 10.40 -9.80
C GLY A 223 3.80 11.14 -10.08
N ARG A 224 4.07 11.37 -11.36
CA ARG A 224 5.32 11.98 -11.81
C ARG A 224 5.60 13.31 -11.07
N GLY A 225 4.55 14.06 -10.72
CA GLY A 225 4.66 15.30 -9.93
C GLY A 225 4.98 15.11 -8.44
N SER A 226 4.45 14.07 -7.80
CA SER A 226 4.76 13.77 -6.39
C SER A 226 6.17 13.19 -6.25
N GLU A 227 6.58 12.29 -7.15
CA GLU A 227 7.95 11.80 -7.19
C GLU A 227 8.95 12.92 -7.51
N LEU A 228 8.61 13.86 -8.40
CA LEU A 228 9.48 15.00 -8.68
C LEU A 228 9.73 15.82 -7.42
N ARG A 229 8.67 16.10 -6.64
CA ARG A 229 8.79 16.84 -5.38
C ARG A 229 9.65 16.10 -4.36
N ASP A 230 9.47 14.78 -4.25
CA ASP A 230 10.28 13.95 -3.36
C ASP A 230 11.76 13.96 -3.78
N TRP A 231 12.06 13.82 -5.07
CA TRP A 231 13.42 13.92 -5.60
C TRP A 231 14.09 15.29 -5.39
N LEU A 232 13.31 16.38 -5.47
CA LEU A 232 13.82 17.73 -5.23
C LEU A 232 14.08 18.02 -3.74
N GLN A 233 13.35 17.36 -2.84
CA GLN A 233 13.46 17.59 -1.39
C GLN A 233 14.37 16.57 -0.69
N HIS A 234 14.34 15.32 -1.14
CA HIS A 234 14.95 14.15 -0.52
C HIS A 234 15.60 13.23 -1.58
N PRO A 235 16.60 13.71 -2.34
CA PRO A 235 17.28 12.87 -3.31
C PRO A 235 18.00 11.70 -2.61
N PRO A 236 18.03 10.49 -3.20
CA PRO A 236 18.79 9.36 -2.66
C PRO A 236 20.28 9.67 -2.56
N ASP A 237 20.96 9.04 -1.60
CA ASP A 237 22.40 9.21 -1.42
C ASP A 237 23.17 8.99 -2.73
N GLY A 238 24.12 9.87 -3.02
CA GLY A 238 24.91 9.84 -4.24
C GLY A 238 24.12 10.06 -5.53
N CYS A 239 22.85 10.48 -5.47
CA CYS A 239 22.03 10.78 -6.64
C CYS A 239 21.64 12.27 -6.65
N ARG A 240 21.57 12.86 -7.84
CA ARG A 240 21.16 14.25 -8.03
C ARG A 240 20.33 14.39 -9.30
N LEU A 241 19.13 14.94 -9.20
CA LEU A 241 18.32 15.25 -10.38
C LEU A 241 18.91 16.48 -11.10
N VAL A 242 19.35 16.31 -12.35
CA VAL A 242 20.05 17.37 -13.12
C VAL A 242 19.19 18.00 -14.22
N GLN A 243 18.25 17.24 -14.79
CA GLN A 243 17.31 17.75 -15.80
C GLN A 243 15.94 17.08 -15.61
N TYR A 244 14.88 17.86 -15.79
CA TYR A 244 13.50 17.39 -15.76
C TYR A 244 12.64 18.25 -16.69
N ASP A 245 12.30 17.73 -17.88
CA ASP A 245 11.44 18.44 -18.83
C ASP A 245 10.02 17.89 -18.75
N ASP A 246 9.06 18.75 -18.38
CA ASP A 246 7.60 18.54 -18.45
C ASP A 246 7.10 17.18 -17.94
N LEU A 247 7.73 16.63 -16.90
CA LEU A 247 7.42 15.31 -16.31
C LEU A 247 7.55 14.13 -17.30
N LYS A 248 8.16 14.31 -18.48
CA LYS A 248 8.32 13.25 -19.50
C LYS A 248 9.68 12.59 -19.43
N THR A 249 10.72 13.39 -19.22
CA THR A 249 12.10 12.91 -19.21
C THR A 249 12.84 13.48 -18.03
N TRP A 250 13.44 12.62 -17.22
CA TRP A 250 14.38 13.01 -16.17
C TRP A 250 15.79 12.54 -16.51
N VAL A 251 16.77 13.30 -16.05
CA VAL A 251 18.17 12.90 -16.04
C VAL A 251 18.68 13.03 -14.62
N ILE A 252 19.17 11.92 -14.08
CA ILE A 252 19.72 11.82 -12.74
C ILE A 252 21.21 11.57 -12.86
N GLU A 253 22.02 12.39 -12.22
CA GLU A 253 23.42 12.11 -12.00
C GLU A 253 23.57 11.14 -10.84
N LEU A 254 24.22 10.01 -11.09
CA LEU A 254 24.45 8.92 -10.16
C LEU A 254 25.96 8.80 -9.91
N GLN A 255 26.38 9.10 -8.69
CA GLN A 255 27.74 8.93 -8.23
C GLN A 255 28.06 7.45 -8.08
N GLY A 256 29.23 7.06 -8.56
CA GLY A 256 29.72 5.70 -8.42
C GLY A 256 29.84 5.33 -6.93
N PRO A 257 29.33 4.16 -6.52
CA PRO A 257 29.30 3.80 -5.11
C PRO A 257 30.69 3.59 -4.52
N GLU A 258 30.87 4.03 -3.28
CA GLU A 258 31.96 3.58 -2.42
C GLU A 258 31.59 2.19 -1.87
N SER A 259 32.28 1.14 -2.33
CA SER A 259 32.02 -0.22 -1.88
C SER A 259 33.05 -0.65 -0.84
N PRO A 260 32.64 -1.29 0.28
CA PRO A 260 33.59 -1.92 1.20
C PRO A 260 34.28 -3.13 0.57
N CYS A 261 33.73 -3.68 -0.52
CA CYS A 261 34.32 -4.80 -1.27
C CYS A 261 35.40 -4.30 -2.24
N GLN A 262 36.53 -5.03 -2.31
CA GLN A 262 37.57 -4.76 -3.29
C GLN A 262 37.42 -5.69 -4.50
N PRO A 263 37.65 -5.19 -5.73
CA PRO A 263 38.07 -3.83 -6.08
C PRO A 263 36.92 -2.80 -6.12
N GLN A 264 37.19 -1.56 -5.72
CA GLN A 264 36.22 -0.45 -5.82
C GLN A 264 36.18 0.10 -7.25
N LEU A 265 35.37 -0.53 -8.10
CA LEU A 265 35.41 -0.29 -9.54
C LEU A 265 34.85 1.07 -9.99
N TYR A 266 34.06 1.77 -9.20
CA TYR A 266 33.34 2.98 -9.66
C TYR A 266 33.60 4.23 -8.82
N ILE A 267 34.48 4.15 -7.81
CA ILE A 267 34.78 5.27 -6.94
C ILE A 267 35.23 6.51 -7.72
N GLY A 268 34.70 7.67 -7.34
CA GLY A 268 35.02 8.97 -7.96
C GLY A 268 34.46 9.18 -9.36
N GLN A 269 33.69 8.23 -9.92
CA GLN A 269 33.02 8.39 -11.21
C GLN A 269 31.59 8.89 -11.02
N SER A 270 31.02 9.50 -12.05
CA SER A 270 29.61 9.92 -12.08
C SER A 270 29.01 9.59 -13.43
N TYR A 271 27.80 9.06 -13.41
CA TYR A 271 27.08 8.61 -14.60
C TYR A 271 25.73 9.31 -14.68
N HIS A 272 25.20 9.46 -15.88
CA HIS A 272 23.89 10.06 -16.07
C HIS A 272 22.87 8.97 -16.42
N LEU A 273 21.79 8.89 -15.65
CA LEU A 273 20.68 7.98 -15.84
C LEU A 273 19.52 8.76 -16.45
N ARG A 274 19.13 8.43 -17.68
CA ARG A 274 17.96 9.01 -18.37
C ARG A 274 16.76 8.12 -18.12
N ILE A 275 15.68 8.75 -17.66
CA ILE A 275 14.39 8.13 -17.37
C ILE A 275 13.36 8.76 -18.29
N LEU A 276 12.74 7.95 -19.12
CA LEU A 276 11.66 8.35 -20.00
C LEU A 276 10.36 7.69 -19.52
N PHE A 277 9.45 8.50 -19.00
CA PHE A 277 8.18 8.02 -18.48
C PHE A 277 7.21 7.69 -19.62
N SER A 278 6.52 6.56 -19.52
CA SER A 278 5.39 6.26 -20.41
C SER A 278 4.14 7.01 -19.96
N GLU A 279 3.16 7.15 -20.85
CA GLU A 279 1.85 7.72 -20.52
C GLU A 279 1.07 6.87 -19.49
N ARG A 280 1.48 5.61 -19.28
CA ARG A 280 0.86 4.67 -18.35
C ARG A 280 1.67 4.45 -17.08
N TYR A 281 2.76 5.19 -16.86
CA TYR A 281 3.50 5.16 -15.61
C TYR A 281 2.61 5.60 -14.42
N PRO A 282 2.63 4.91 -13.27
CA PRO A 282 3.55 3.83 -12.86
C PRO A 282 3.07 2.40 -13.19
N LEU A 283 1.91 2.22 -13.84
CA LEU A 283 1.39 0.89 -14.20
C LEU A 283 2.33 0.15 -15.17
N GLU A 284 2.98 0.90 -16.04
CA GLU A 284 4.09 0.41 -16.87
C GLU A 284 5.42 0.99 -16.38
N PRO A 285 6.52 0.22 -16.45
CA PRO A 285 7.84 0.72 -16.10
C PRO A 285 8.21 1.93 -16.95
N PRO A 286 9.02 2.87 -16.45
CA PRO A 286 9.67 3.87 -17.29
C PRO A 286 10.78 3.20 -18.12
N GLU A 287 11.18 3.82 -19.24
CA GLU A 287 12.42 3.43 -19.90
C GLU A 287 13.61 4.06 -19.16
N VAL A 288 14.55 3.24 -18.73
CA VAL A 288 15.72 3.68 -17.95
C VAL A 288 17.00 3.27 -18.67
N THR A 289 17.86 4.25 -18.96
CA THR A 289 19.10 4.04 -19.74
C THR A 289 20.24 4.90 -19.19
N PHE A 290 21.47 4.39 -19.21
CA PHE A 290 22.65 5.21 -18.96
C PHE A 290 22.99 6.05 -20.20
N VAL A 291 23.13 7.36 -20.02
CA VAL A 291 23.66 8.25 -21.04
C VAL A 291 25.17 8.04 -21.15
N PRO A 292 25.75 7.93 -22.36
CA PRO A 292 27.19 7.80 -22.53
C PRO A 292 27.97 8.95 -21.85
N PRO A 293 29.09 8.65 -21.15
CA PRO A 293 29.69 7.33 -20.97
C PRO A 293 28.93 6.45 -19.96
N SER A 294 28.57 5.22 -20.35
CA SER A 294 27.91 4.26 -19.47
C SER A 294 28.93 3.44 -18.66
N PRO A 295 28.62 3.07 -17.40
CA PRO A 295 29.48 2.22 -16.59
C PRO A 295 29.72 0.87 -17.28
N VAL A 296 30.96 0.37 -17.23
CA VAL A 296 31.31 -0.97 -17.72
C VAL A 296 30.88 -1.98 -16.66
N HIS A 297 29.84 -2.75 -16.94
CA HIS A 297 29.21 -3.68 -16.01
C HIS A 297 28.60 -4.88 -16.76
N PRO A 298 28.59 -6.10 -16.17
CA PRO A 298 28.05 -7.31 -16.81
C PRO A 298 26.58 -7.22 -17.26
N HIS A 299 25.81 -6.30 -16.67
CA HIS A 299 24.39 -6.05 -17.00
C HIS A 299 24.14 -4.72 -17.72
N ILE A 300 25.18 -4.00 -18.16
CA ILE A 300 25.05 -2.69 -18.81
C ILE A 300 25.75 -2.69 -20.18
N TYR A 301 24.94 -2.55 -21.22
CA TYR A 301 25.40 -2.51 -22.61
C TYR A 301 26.05 -1.17 -22.95
N SER A 302 26.87 -1.16 -23.99
CA SER A 302 27.59 0.04 -24.44
C SER A 302 26.68 1.17 -24.92
N ASN A 303 25.47 0.85 -25.39
CA ASN A 303 24.43 1.83 -25.71
C ASN A 303 23.66 2.34 -24.48
N GLY A 304 24.02 1.89 -23.27
CA GLY A 304 23.42 2.32 -22.02
C GLY A 304 22.18 1.53 -21.60
N HIS A 305 21.77 0.51 -22.34
CA HIS A 305 20.68 -0.37 -21.95
C HIS A 305 21.08 -1.22 -20.75
N ILE A 306 20.13 -1.46 -19.85
CA ILE A 306 20.37 -2.14 -18.57
C ILE A 306 19.55 -3.43 -18.56
N CYS A 307 20.20 -4.57 -18.31
CA CYS A 307 19.54 -5.86 -18.13
C CYS A 307 19.29 -6.07 -16.63
N LEU A 308 18.25 -5.43 -16.11
CA LEU A 308 17.81 -5.59 -14.72
C LEU A 308 16.30 -5.78 -14.71
N ASP A 309 15.82 -6.82 -14.03
CA ASP A 309 14.44 -7.29 -14.06
C ASP A 309 13.44 -6.22 -13.64
N ILE A 310 13.75 -5.44 -12.61
CA ILE A 310 12.87 -4.37 -12.12
C ILE A 310 12.58 -3.31 -13.18
N LEU A 311 13.33 -3.21 -14.27
CA LEU A 311 13.09 -2.19 -15.30
C LEU A 311 12.09 -2.63 -16.40
N TYR A 312 11.57 -3.86 -16.31
CA TYR A 312 10.72 -4.46 -17.34
C TYR A 312 9.49 -5.14 -16.73
N ASP A 313 8.46 -5.30 -17.56
CA ASP A 313 7.20 -5.97 -17.22
C ASP A 313 7.12 -7.39 -17.80
N GLY A 314 6.02 -8.09 -17.53
CA GLY A 314 5.70 -9.40 -18.14
C GLY A 314 6.37 -10.61 -17.46
N HIS A 315 6.43 -11.74 -18.17
CA HIS A 315 6.73 -13.07 -17.60
C HIS A 315 8.09 -13.22 -16.91
N ASN A 316 9.04 -12.32 -17.17
CA ASN A 316 10.37 -12.31 -16.55
C ASN A 316 10.72 -10.94 -15.94
N GLY A 317 9.80 -9.97 -15.95
CA GLY A 317 10.03 -8.61 -15.46
C GLY A 317 9.62 -8.46 -14.00
N GLY A 318 10.44 -7.78 -13.20
CA GLY A 318 10.23 -7.52 -11.78
C GLY A 318 9.55 -6.19 -11.47
N TRP A 319 9.13 -5.42 -12.50
CA TRP A 319 8.50 -4.12 -12.25
C TRP A 319 7.18 -4.27 -11.49
N SER A 320 7.04 -3.48 -10.44
CA SER A 320 5.80 -3.27 -9.70
C SER A 320 5.51 -1.77 -9.69
N PRO A 321 4.23 -1.34 -9.82
CA PRO A 321 3.87 0.08 -9.68
C PRO A 321 4.24 0.70 -8.33
N ALA A 322 4.55 -0.12 -7.31
CA ALA A 322 5.07 0.31 -6.01
C ALA A 322 6.58 0.64 -6.01
N LEU A 323 7.29 0.39 -7.12
CA LEU A 323 8.67 0.80 -7.33
C LEU A 323 8.71 2.26 -7.77
N THR A 324 9.29 3.10 -6.92
CA THR A 324 9.53 4.51 -7.23
C THR A 324 10.86 4.68 -7.94
N ILE A 325 11.06 5.82 -8.60
CA ILE A 325 12.35 6.16 -9.21
C ILE A 325 13.48 6.19 -8.16
N ASN A 326 13.17 6.54 -6.90
CA ASN A 326 14.10 6.45 -5.77
C ASN A 326 14.61 5.01 -5.56
N LYS A 327 13.71 4.02 -5.54
CA LYS A 327 14.07 2.61 -5.40
C LYS A 327 14.87 2.11 -6.61
N VAL A 328 14.52 2.54 -7.82
CA VAL A 328 15.27 2.21 -9.04
C VAL A 328 16.70 2.73 -8.96
N ALA A 329 16.89 4.01 -8.62
CA ALA A 329 18.22 4.61 -8.50
C ALA A 329 19.09 3.93 -7.43
N LEU A 330 18.50 3.61 -6.27
CA LEU A 330 19.18 2.87 -5.20
C LEU A 330 19.56 1.46 -5.62
N SER A 331 18.66 0.74 -6.31
CA SER A 331 18.94 -0.60 -6.83
C SER A 331 20.09 -0.59 -7.85
N LEU A 332 20.09 0.34 -8.81
CA LEU A 332 21.17 0.48 -9.78
C LEU A 332 22.50 0.83 -9.13
N ARG A 333 22.50 1.72 -8.12
CA ARG A 333 23.70 2.04 -7.35
C ARG A 333 24.20 0.85 -6.54
N SER A 334 23.30 0.05 -5.97
CA SER A 334 23.65 -1.20 -5.26
C SER A 334 24.25 -2.24 -6.21
N MET A 335 23.67 -2.41 -7.41
CA MET A 335 24.19 -3.29 -8.45
C MET A 335 25.62 -2.92 -8.86
N LEU A 336 25.92 -1.62 -9.00
CA LEU A 336 27.29 -1.16 -9.24
C LEU A 336 28.21 -1.43 -8.05
N ALA A 337 27.71 -1.33 -6.81
CA ALA A 337 28.51 -1.52 -5.61
C ALA A 337 28.93 -2.98 -5.39
N SER A 338 28.09 -3.93 -5.83
CA SER A 338 28.34 -5.37 -5.71
C SER A 338 29.18 -5.94 -6.84
N ASN A 339 29.45 -5.16 -7.90
CA ASN A 339 30.21 -5.66 -9.03
C ASN A 339 31.70 -5.84 -8.70
N THR A 340 32.25 -6.98 -9.12
CA THR A 340 33.65 -7.36 -8.93
C THR A 340 34.44 -7.39 -10.24
N ASP A 341 33.79 -7.26 -11.39
CA ASP A 341 34.40 -7.43 -12.72
C ASP A 341 33.99 -6.33 -13.71
N ARG A 342 34.96 -5.58 -14.26
CA ARG A 342 34.74 -4.58 -15.32
C ARG A 342 34.67 -5.25 -16.69
N ARG A 343 33.56 -5.91 -16.98
CA ARG A 343 33.25 -6.44 -18.32
C ARG A 343 31.89 -5.96 -18.82
N ARG A 344 31.68 -6.07 -20.13
CA ARG A 344 30.37 -5.86 -20.78
C ARG A 344 29.58 -7.18 -20.84
N PRO A 345 28.25 -7.12 -21.05
CA PRO A 345 27.46 -8.32 -21.32
C PRO A 345 27.99 -9.09 -22.55
N PRO A 346 27.86 -10.42 -22.60
CA PRO A 346 28.17 -11.19 -23.80
C PRO A 346 27.37 -10.70 -25.03
N GLY A 347 28.03 -10.56 -26.18
CA GLY A 347 27.38 -10.10 -27.42
C GLY A 347 27.03 -8.60 -27.45
N ASP A 348 27.66 -7.78 -26.60
CA ASP A 348 27.41 -6.33 -26.49
C ASP A 348 27.46 -5.60 -27.85
N ALA A 349 28.47 -5.87 -28.67
CA ALA A 349 28.63 -5.22 -29.97
C ALA A 349 27.46 -5.53 -30.93
N ASP A 350 27.07 -6.80 -31.01
CA ASP A 350 25.97 -7.25 -31.87
C ASP A 350 24.62 -6.73 -31.38
N TYR A 351 24.41 -6.74 -30.05
CA TYR A 351 23.22 -6.18 -29.44
C TYR A 351 23.10 -4.67 -29.72
N CYS A 352 24.17 -3.91 -29.49
CA CYS A 352 24.20 -2.47 -29.73
C CYS A 352 24.00 -2.12 -31.22
N ALA A 353 24.50 -2.96 -32.14
CA ALA A 353 24.25 -2.79 -33.57
C ALA A 353 22.77 -2.99 -33.93
N ARG A 354 22.14 -4.04 -33.38
CA ARG A 354 20.73 -4.37 -33.64
C ARG A 354 19.73 -3.39 -32.99
N MET A 355 20.04 -2.88 -31.82
CA MET A 355 19.17 -2.01 -31.01
C MET A 355 19.50 -0.52 -31.14
N ARG A 356 20.29 -0.14 -32.15
CA ARG A 356 20.68 1.26 -32.37
C ARG A 356 19.44 2.14 -32.55
N GLY A 357 19.25 3.10 -31.63
CA GLY A 357 18.12 4.04 -31.66
C GLY A 357 16.75 3.43 -31.32
N ARG A 358 16.71 2.19 -30.83
CA ARG A 358 15.48 1.50 -30.43
C ARG A 358 15.36 1.44 -28.91
N SER A 359 14.14 1.32 -28.40
CA SER A 359 13.90 1.23 -26.97
C SER A 359 14.45 -0.09 -26.40
N PRO A 360 15.06 -0.11 -25.20
CA PRO A 360 15.39 -1.35 -24.50
C PRO A 360 14.15 -2.22 -24.23
N LYS A 361 12.95 -1.63 -24.16
CA LYS A 361 11.69 -2.36 -23.96
C LYS A 361 11.31 -3.26 -25.13
N GLU A 362 11.86 -3.02 -26.31
CA GLU A 362 11.66 -3.89 -27.48
C GLU A 362 12.57 -5.14 -27.43
N THR A 363 13.44 -5.24 -26.43
CA THR A 363 14.29 -6.43 -26.22
C THR A 363 13.57 -7.44 -25.34
N ARG A 364 13.58 -8.71 -25.76
CA ARG A 364 13.22 -9.82 -24.88
C ARG A 364 14.42 -10.17 -24.01
N TRP A 365 14.44 -9.63 -22.80
CA TRP A 365 15.50 -9.88 -21.83
C TRP A 365 15.43 -11.29 -21.24
N ILE A 366 16.61 -11.83 -20.97
CA ILE A 366 16.80 -13.04 -20.17
C ILE A 366 17.70 -12.59 -19.03
N PHE A 367 17.15 -12.54 -17.83
CA PHE A 367 17.87 -12.14 -16.62
C PHE A 367 18.54 -13.40 -16.05
N GLU A 368 19.87 -13.35 -15.89
CA GLU A 368 20.62 -14.43 -15.25
C GLU A 368 20.64 -14.18 -13.74
N ASP A 369 20.08 -15.14 -12.99
CA ASP A 369 20.01 -15.29 -11.53
C ASP A 369 19.27 -14.25 -10.66
N SER A 370 18.32 -14.78 -9.89
CA SER A 370 17.39 -14.11 -8.97
C SER A 370 17.98 -13.83 -7.58
N THR A 371 19.30 -13.69 -7.46
CA THR A 371 19.98 -13.47 -6.18
C THR A 371 20.98 -12.33 -6.28
N VAL A 372 20.48 -11.10 -6.19
CA VAL A 372 21.26 -9.91 -5.79
C VAL A 372 20.50 -9.21 -4.66
#